data_AF-B2J3U3-F1
#
_entry.id   AF-B2J3U3-F1
#
_cell.length_a   1.000
_cell.length_b   1.000
_cell.length_c   1.000
_cell.angle_alpha   90.00
_cell.angle_beta   90.00
_cell.angle_gamma   90.00
#
_symmetry.space_group_name_H-M   'P 1'
#
loop_
_entity.id
_entity.type
_entity.pdbx_description
1 polymer ?
#
loop_
_entity_poly.entity_id
_entity_poly.type
_entity_poly.pdbx_seq_one_letter_code
_entity_poly.pdbx_strand_id
1 'polypeptide(L)'
;MLKIKNQRIFLPAFIQPLGQNNLADSKKELAKPKLDLLQPLRQWLDEIEIQNQKLAKFIAKLIPAQCPFERDIKLFGRKIGHIPPMCKLNPLYNELVYLRFRALCYLVDQCGEDIQSYC
;
A
#
# COMPACT_ATOMS: atom_id res chain seq x y z
N MET A 1 28.20 54.07 21.08
CA MET A 1 26.78 54.07 21.48
C MET A 1 26.04 55.00 20.53
N LEU A 2 25.20 54.47 19.64
CA LEU A 2 23.98 55.09 19.09
C LEU A 2 23.34 54.04 18.16
N LYS A 3 22.18 53.56 18.61
CA LYS A 3 21.42 52.42 18.09
C LYS A 3 20.28 53.01 17.26
N ILE A 4 20.17 52.68 15.98
CA ILE A 4 19.03 53.11 15.17
C ILE A 4 18.23 51.87 14.77
N LYS A 5 17.03 51.79 15.37
CA LYS A 5 16.00 50.76 15.18
C LYS A 5 15.36 50.90 13.81
N ASN A 6 15.42 49.84 13.01
CA ASN A 6 14.68 49.72 11.76
C ASN A 6 13.17 49.55 12.06
N GLN A 7 12.38 50.59 11.78
CA GLN A 7 10.93 50.60 11.97
C GLN A 7 10.26 49.97 10.76
N ARG A 8 9.60 48.82 10.95
CA ARG A 8 8.75 48.20 9.94
C ARG A 8 7.45 48.98 9.85
N ILE A 9 7.20 49.57 8.68
CA ILE A 9 5.98 50.29 8.34
C ILE A 9 4.81 49.30 8.35
N PHE A 10 3.78 49.64 9.12
CA PHE A 10 2.47 49.00 9.11
C PHE A 10 1.60 49.65 8.03
N LEU A 11 0.89 48.85 7.24
CA LEU A 11 -0.39 49.24 6.64
C LEU A 11 -1.40 48.09 6.86
N PRO A 12 -2.50 48.34 7.62
CA PRO A 12 -3.55 47.36 7.86
C PRO A 12 -4.64 47.51 6.79
N ALA A 13 -4.91 46.44 6.04
CA ALA A 13 -6.19 46.32 5.35
C ALA A 13 -7.17 45.64 6.30
N PHE A 14 -8.17 46.43 6.66
CA PHE A 14 -9.22 46.24 7.64
C PHE A 14 -10.27 45.21 7.16
N ILE A 15 -10.34 44.05 7.81
CA ILE A 15 -11.57 43.25 7.97
C ILE A 15 -11.55 42.61 9.36
N GLN A 16 -12.40 43.09 10.27
CA GLN A 16 -12.82 42.44 11.52
C GLN A 16 -14.23 43.00 11.86
N PRO A 17 -15.04 42.38 12.74
CA PRO A 17 -15.15 40.97 13.13
C PRO A 17 -16.64 40.54 13.33
N LEU A 18 -16.93 39.25 13.53
CA LEU A 18 -18.06 38.82 14.38
C LEU A 18 -17.92 37.34 14.76
N GLY A 19 -17.80 37.09 16.07
CA GLY A 19 -18.02 35.76 16.65
C GLY A 19 -16.82 35.16 17.39
N GLN A 20 -16.46 35.72 18.55
CA GLN A 20 -15.90 34.89 19.63
C GLN A 20 -16.95 33.84 20.00
N ASN A 21 -16.56 32.56 20.10
CA ASN A 21 -17.07 31.64 21.10
C ASN A 21 -16.06 30.50 21.30
N ASN A 22 -15.58 30.39 22.54
CA ASN A 22 -14.81 29.27 23.04
C ASN A 22 -15.61 27.96 22.89
N LEU A 23 -15.02 26.93 22.30
CA LEU A 23 -15.22 25.57 22.80
C LEU A 23 -14.04 24.70 22.41
N ALA A 24 -13.56 23.95 23.39
CA ALA A 24 -12.49 23.00 23.27
C ALA A 24 -12.79 21.94 22.20
N ASP A 25 -11.99 21.90 21.14
CA ASP A 25 -11.87 20.74 20.27
C ASP A 25 -10.39 20.30 20.19
N SER A 26 -9.79 20.14 21.36
CA SER A 26 -8.65 19.22 21.50
C SER A 26 -9.22 17.82 21.65
N LYS A 27 -9.81 17.28 20.58
CA LYS A 27 -10.04 15.85 20.47
C LYS A 27 -8.68 15.20 20.22
N LYS A 28 -7.86 15.08 21.28
CA LYS A 28 -6.82 14.06 21.33
C LYS A 28 -7.59 12.74 21.31
N GLU A 29 -7.94 12.25 20.12
CA GLU A 29 -8.22 10.83 19.97
C GLU A 29 -6.97 10.12 20.44
N LEU A 30 -7.07 9.52 21.61
CA LEU A 30 -6.10 8.60 22.15
C LEU A 30 -5.99 7.47 21.12
N ALA A 31 -5.04 7.60 20.19
CA ALA A 31 -4.74 6.59 19.20
C ALA A 31 -4.39 5.32 19.98
N LYS A 32 -5.37 4.42 20.10
CA LYS A 32 -5.15 3.11 20.67
C LYS A 32 -4.04 2.49 19.82
N PRO A 33 -2.93 2.03 20.43
CA PRO A 33 -1.91 1.34 19.66
C PRO A 33 -2.59 0.15 19.00
N LYS A 34 -2.74 0.22 17.68
CA LYS A 34 -3.28 -0.88 16.90
C LYS A 34 -2.16 -1.90 16.86
N LEU A 35 -2.20 -2.87 17.77
CA LEU A 35 -1.27 -3.98 17.78
C LEU A 35 -1.48 -4.75 16.47
N ASP A 36 -0.61 -4.50 15.50
CA ASP A 36 -0.65 -5.17 14.21
C ASP A 36 0.13 -6.48 14.34
N LEU A 37 -0.57 -7.53 14.78
CA LEU A 37 -0.01 -8.87 14.98
C LEU A 37 0.64 -9.44 13.72
N LEU A 38 0.25 -8.94 12.53
CA LEU A 38 0.78 -9.39 11.25
C LEU A 38 1.99 -8.58 10.80
N GLN A 39 2.31 -7.46 11.45
CA GLN A 39 3.46 -6.63 11.11
C GLN A 39 4.79 -7.41 11.03
N PRO A 40 5.17 -8.27 12.00
CA PRO A 40 6.42 -9.02 11.88
C PRO A 40 6.39 -9.99 10.68
N LEU A 41 5.22 -10.54 10.33
CA LEU A 41 5.08 -11.44 9.19
C LEU A 41 5.16 -10.69 7.85
N ARG A 42 4.59 -9.48 7.77
CA ARG A 42 4.74 -8.59 6.61
C ARG A 42 6.20 -8.25 6.37
N GLN A 43 6.88 -7.79 7.43
CA GLN A 43 8.29 -7.46 7.40
C GLN A 43 9.13 -8.67 6.95
N TRP A 44 8.83 -9.85 7.50
CA TRP A 44 9.50 -11.08 7.09
C TRP A 44 9.30 -11.40 5.60
N LEU A 45 8.08 -11.26 5.07
CA LEU A 45 7.81 -11.44 3.62
C LEU A 45 8.60 -10.44 2.75
N ASP A 46 8.66 -9.18 3.19
CA ASP A 46 9.38 -8.12 2.49
C ASP A 46 10.90 -8.32 2.55
N GLU A 47 11.43 -8.93 3.60
CA GLU A 47 12.85 -9.24 3.76
C GLU A 47 13.31 -10.49 2.99
N ILE A 48 12.39 -11.28 2.43
CA ILE A 48 12.77 -12.45 1.61
C ILE A 48 13.53 -11.98 0.36
N GLU A 49 14.84 -12.23 0.35
CA GLU A 49 15.68 -12.06 -0.81
C GLU A 49 15.65 -13.31 -1.71
N ILE A 50 15.49 -13.08 -3.01
CA ILE A 50 15.41 -14.16 -4.00
C ILE A 50 16.78 -14.28 -4.66
N GLN A 51 17.53 -15.30 -4.25
CA GLN A 51 18.88 -15.59 -4.76
C GLN A 51 18.96 -16.96 -5.45
N ASN A 52 17.85 -17.69 -5.53
CA ASN A 52 17.82 -19.04 -6.08
C ASN A 52 16.74 -19.17 -7.16
N GLN A 53 17.14 -19.63 -8.33
CA GLN A 53 16.25 -19.86 -9.47
C GLN A 53 15.08 -20.80 -9.12
N LYS A 54 15.33 -21.91 -8.41
CA LYS A 54 14.27 -22.87 -8.05
C LYS A 54 13.22 -22.23 -7.15
N LEU A 55 13.67 -21.42 -6.18
CA LEU A 55 12.79 -20.67 -5.29
C LEU A 55 11.99 -19.64 -6.10
N ALA A 56 12.66 -18.87 -6.97
CA ALA A 56 12.00 -17.87 -7.79
C ALA A 56 10.90 -18.47 -8.68
N LYS A 57 11.17 -19.62 -9.31
CA LYS A 57 10.18 -20.39 -10.08
C LYS A 57 9.01 -20.85 -9.22
N PHE A 58 9.31 -21.35 -8.03
CA PHE A 58 8.30 -21.83 -7.10
C PHE A 58 7.36 -20.69 -6.70
N ILE A 59 7.91 -19.54 -6.29
CA ILE A 59 7.12 -18.34 -5.94
C ILE A 59 6.30 -17.86 -7.14
N ALA A 60 6.92 -17.77 -8.32
CA ALA A 60 6.26 -17.29 -9.53
C ALA A 60 5.10 -18.19 -9.98
N LYS A 61 5.15 -19.48 -9.68
CA LYS A 61 4.06 -20.44 -9.94
C LYS A 61 3.03 -20.49 -8.82
N LEU A 62 3.46 -20.31 -7.57
CA LEU A 62 2.60 -20.41 -6.40
C LEU A 62 1.66 -19.20 -6.28
N ILE A 63 2.17 -18.00 -6.55
CA ILE A 63 1.40 -16.76 -6.45
C ILE A 63 0.82 -16.43 -7.83
N PRO A 64 -0.51 -16.46 -8.01
CA PRO A 64 -1.11 -16.22 -9.32
C PRO A 64 -0.95 -14.76 -9.76
N ALA A 65 -0.85 -14.54 -11.09
CA ALA A 65 -0.86 -13.19 -11.67
C ALA A 65 -2.26 -12.53 -11.61
N GLN A 66 -3.30 -13.35 -11.58
CA GLN A 66 -4.69 -12.91 -11.49
C GLN A 66 -5.23 -13.10 -10.07
N CYS A 67 -6.27 -12.33 -9.75
CA CYS A 67 -6.94 -12.43 -8.46
C CYS A 67 -7.68 -13.77 -8.33
N PRO A 68 -7.36 -14.65 -7.37
CA PRO A 68 -8.03 -15.94 -7.24
C PRO A 68 -9.50 -15.82 -6.80
N PHE A 69 -9.88 -14.67 -6.28
CA PHE A 69 -11.25 -14.38 -5.84
C PHE A 69 -12.14 -13.85 -6.97
N GLU A 70 -11.55 -13.27 -8.02
CA GLU A 70 -12.31 -12.81 -9.18
C GLU A 70 -12.66 -14.01 -10.06
N ARG A 71 -13.95 -14.29 -10.24
CA ARG A 71 -14.39 -15.40 -11.07
C ARG A 71 -15.82 -15.22 -11.54
N ASP A 72 -16.09 -15.80 -12.71
CA ASP A 72 -17.43 -15.88 -13.26
C ASP A 72 -18.13 -17.14 -12.79
N ILE A 73 -19.37 -16.99 -12.35
CA ILE A 73 -20.24 -18.13 -12.02
C ILE A 73 -21.05 -18.45 -13.28
N LYS A 74 -20.81 -19.63 -13.85
CA LYS A 74 -21.51 -20.12 -15.05
C LYS A 74 -22.40 -21.30 -14.68
N LEU A 75 -23.66 -21.25 -15.12
CA LEU A 75 -24.63 -22.34 -14.99
C LEU A 75 -25.19 -22.64 -16.39
N PHE A 76 -25.21 -23.92 -16.79
CA PHE A 76 -25.63 -24.34 -18.13
C PHE A 76 -24.93 -23.57 -19.28
N GLY A 77 -23.65 -23.26 -19.11
CA GLY A 77 -22.86 -22.49 -20.09
C GLY A 77 -23.15 -20.99 -20.14
N ARG A 78 -24.09 -20.47 -19.33
CA ARG A 78 -24.44 -19.04 -19.26
C ARG A 78 -23.89 -18.42 -17.98
N LYS A 79 -23.33 -17.21 -18.09
CA LYS A 79 -22.82 -16.44 -16.94
C LYS A 79 -24.01 -15.91 -16.13
N ILE A 80 -24.16 -16.37 -14.89
CA ILE A 80 -25.22 -15.97 -13.97
C ILE A 80 -24.78 -14.89 -12.98
N GLY A 81 -23.47 -14.74 -12.78
CA GLY A 81 -22.92 -13.76 -11.87
C GLY A 81 -21.42 -13.60 -12.05
N HIS A 82 -20.89 -12.49 -11.56
CA HIS A 82 -19.48 -12.16 -11.56
C HIS A 82 -19.07 -11.78 -10.13
N ILE A 83 -18.09 -12.49 -9.58
CA ILE A 83 -17.48 -12.12 -8.30
C ILE A 83 -16.37 -11.11 -8.63
N PRO A 84 -16.46 -9.86 -8.13
CA PRO A 84 -15.47 -8.83 -8.42
C PRO A 84 -14.10 -9.16 -7.78
N PRO A 85 -13.02 -8.49 -8.21
CA PRO A 85 -11.70 -8.66 -7.60
C PRO A 85 -11.68 -8.17 -6.15
N MET A 86 -11.67 -9.12 -5.22
CA MET A 86 -11.63 -8.86 -3.78
C MET A 86 -10.25 -9.17 -3.17
N CYS A 87 -9.18 -8.98 -3.95
CA CYS A 87 -7.83 -9.41 -3.59
C CYS A 87 -7.26 -8.69 -2.37
N LYS A 88 -7.74 -7.47 -2.09
CA LYS A 88 -7.37 -6.68 -0.90
C LYS A 88 -8.01 -7.15 0.40
N LEU A 89 -8.88 -8.17 0.38
CA LEU A 89 -9.38 -8.78 1.62
C LEU A 89 -8.26 -9.49 2.39
N ASN A 90 -7.26 -10.04 1.68
CA ASN A 90 -6.11 -10.64 2.33
C ASN A 90 -5.20 -9.54 2.90
N PRO A 91 -4.96 -9.50 4.22
CA PRO A 91 -4.08 -8.51 4.82
C PRO A 91 -2.68 -8.49 4.20
N LEU A 92 -2.14 -9.63 3.74
CA LEU A 92 -0.79 -9.78 3.19
C LEU A 92 -0.73 -9.69 1.64
N TYR A 93 -1.78 -9.18 1.01
CA TYR A 93 -1.87 -9.19 -0.45
C TYR A 93 -0.72 -8.44 -1.14
N ASN A 94 -0.37 -7.25 -0.63
CA ASN A 94 0.63 -6.40 -1.27
C ASN A 94 2.03 -7.04 -1.19
N GLU A 95 2.36 -7.62 -0.04
CA GLU A 95 3.63 -8.28 0.23
C GLU A 95 3.80 -9.51 -0.67
N LEU A 96 2.74 -10.30 -0.87
CA LEU A 96 2.76 -11.45 -1.77
C LEU A 96 2.91 -11.05 -3.24
N VAL A 97 2.20 -10.02 -3.69
CA VAL A 97 2.34 -9.50 -5.07
C VAL A 97 3.75 -8.96 -5.29
N TYR A 98 4.30 -8.25 -4.31
CA TYR A 98 5.66 -7.72 -4.38
C TYR A 98 6.70 -8.84 -4.38
N LEU A 99 6.53 -9.88 -3.54
CA LEU A 99 7.38 -11.07 -3.55
C LEU A 99 7.37 -11.77 -4.91
N ARG A 100 6.18 -11.90 -5.52
CA ARG A 100 6.04 -12.45 -6.88
C ARG A 100 6.78 -11.59 -7.91
N PHE A 101 6.61 -10.27 -7.85
CA PHE A 101 7.27 -9.35 -8.76
C PHE A 101 8.80 -9.49 -8.69
N ARG A 102 9.37 -9.48 -7.48
CA ARG A 102 10.81 -9.72 -7.27
C ARG A 102 11.26 -11.07 -7.82
N ALA A 103 10.44 -12.11 -7.69
CA ALA A 103 10.76 -13.43 -8.21
C ALA A 103 10.86 -13.44 -9.74
N LEU A 104 9.92 -12.77 -10.40
CA LEU A 104 9.93 -12.62 -11.85
C LEU A 104 11.12 -11.79 -12.33
N CYS A 105 11.40 -10.65 -11.69
CA CYS A 105 12.57 -9.83 -12.03
C CYS A 105 13.87 -10.63 -11.91
N TYR A 106 14.03 -11.42 -10.84
CA TYR A 106 15.20 -12.30 -10.71
C TYR A 106 15.30 -13.31 -11.85
N LEU A 107 14.19 -13.94 -12.24
CA LEU A 107 14.18 -14.93 -13.33
C LEU A 107 14.53 -14.30 -14.69
N VAL A 108 14.09 -13.08 -14.95
CA VAL A 108 14.42 -12.36 -16.19
C VAL A 108 15.84 -11.83 -16.17
N ASP A 109 16.17 -11.01 -15.17
CA ASP A 109 17.40 -10.22 -15.17
C ASP A 109 18.63 -11.07 -14.87
N GLN A 110 18.51 -12.07 -13.99
CA GLN A 110 19.64 -12.90 -13.56
C GLN A 110 19.70 -14.25 -14.27
N CYS A 111 18.55 -14.85 -14.59
CA CYS A 111 18.49 -16.18 -15.21
C CYS A 111 18.17 -16.17 -16.72
N GLY A 112 17.70 -15.04 -17.27
CA GLY A 112 17.35 -14.92 -18.69
C GLY A 112 16.13 -15.75 -19.12
N GLU A 113 15.21 -16.04 -18.20
CA GLU A 113 13.99 -16.80 -18.50
C GLU A 113 12.86 -15.92 -19.02
N ASP A 114 11.99 -16.50 -19.86
CA ASP A 114 10.79 -15.83 -20.34
C ASP A 114 9.67 -15.85 -19.28
N ILE A 115 9.06 -14.68 -19.04
CA ILE A 115 7.96 -14.48 -18.09
C ILE A 115 6.68 -15.19 -18.57
N GLN A 116 6.48 -15.37 -19.88
CA GLN A 116 5.23 -15.91 -20.42
C GLN A 116 4.86 -17.29 -19.86
N SER A 117 5.85 -18.06 -19.41
CA SER A 117 5.66 -19.37 -18.76
C SER A 117 4.97 -19.30 -17.39
N TYR A 118 4.78 -18.09 -16.85
CA TYR A 118 4.26 -17.84 -15.50
C TYR A 118 3.00 -16.96 -15.48
N CYS A 119 2.41 -16.62 -16.63
CA CYS A 119 1.23 -15.76 -16.75
C CYS A 119 -0.08 -16.54 -16.90
#